data_AF-A0A2S6HEQ5-F1
#
_entry.id   AF-A0A2S6HEQ5-F1
#
_cell.length_a   1.000
_cell.length_b   1.000
_cell.length_c   1.000
_cell.angle_alpha   90.00
_cell.angle_beta   90.00
_cell.angle_gamma   90.00
#
_symmetry.space_group_name_H-M   'P 1'
#
loop_
_entity.id
_entity.type
_entity.pdbx_description
1 polymer ?
#
loop_
_entity_poly.entity_id
_entity_poly.type
_entity_poly.pdbx_seq_one_letter_code
_entity_poly.pdbx_strand_id
1 'polypeptide(L)'
;MRISKFTRAAVASAVCSGALLTVSMPTQANKALARLSKEDTNWVMQTKDYSASHFSDMTQINAHNVQHLQPVWSFSTGVLNGHEGGPLVIDGIMYVHTPFPNNIFAIDLDEPGKILWEHKPKQNPAARAVACCDVVNRGLAYAPAGDDYPATIFQNQLDGHIVALNAKTGEVLWKMENSDIAMGSTLTVAPFVAKDKVIVGSSGAELGVRGYATAYNIKDGKQAWRVYATGPDADIKLAKDFNSANPHYGQFGLGLKTWEGDAWKIGGGTNWGWYAFDPDLDMLYYGSGNPAPWNETMRPGDNKWTMTIWGRDINTGEAKFGYQKTPHDEWDYAGVNYMGLSEQLVDGKMTKLLTHPDRNGLVYTLNRENGDLVNAFKIDDTVNWVKKVDLKTGLPVRDPEFSTHMDHEAKGICPSAMGYHNQGIESYDPNKKLFFMGTNHICMDWEPFMLPYRAGQFFVGATLNMYPGPKGTLGQVKAMNSVTGKFEWEIQEKFAVWGGTTATAGDLVFYGTLDGHIKALDSRNGKELWKFKLPSGVIGHPITFGHKGKQYVAIYYGVGGWPGVGLVFDLQDPTAGLGAVGAFKELAHYTQQGGGVMVFALGY
;
A
#
# COMPACT_ATOMS: atom_id res chain seq x y z
N MET A 1 -85.71 52.30 -5.87
CA MET A 1 -85.27 53.16 -4.74
C MET A 1 -85.09 52.26 -3.51
N ARG A 2 -84.02 52.47 -2.72
CA ARG A 2 -83.59 51.72 -1.50
C ARG A 2 -82.74 50.47 -1.79
N ILE A 3 -81.41 50.48 -1.60
CA ILE A 3 -80.54 50.58 -0.40
C ILE A 3 -80.43 49.25 0.39
N SER A 4 -79.25 48.64 0.20
CA SER A 4 -78.31 48.03 1.17
C SER A 4 -78.48 46.63 1.79
N LYS A 5 -77.39 45.86 1.61
CA LYS A 5 -76.41 45.35 2.61
C LYS A 5 -76.50 43.90 3.14
N PHE A 6 -75.33 43.24 3.03
CA PHE A 6 -74.76 42.06 3.73
C PHE A 6 -75.49 40.70 3.52
N THR A 7 -74.83 39.54 3.37
CA THR A 7 -73.70 38.99 4.14
C THR A 7 -73.03 37.81 3.39
N ARG A 8 -71.78 37.48 3.77
CA ARG A 8 -70.88 36.44 3.24
C ARG A 8 -71.43 35.01 3.29
N ALA A 9 -71.07 34.19 2.29
CA ALA A 9 -70.86 32.75 2.42
C ALA A 9 -69.63 32.34 1.58
N ALA A 10 -68.65 31.73 2.25
CA ALA A 10 -67.46 31.14 1.63
C ALA A 10 -67.76 29.67 1.30
N VAL A 11 -67.47 29.25 0.07
CA VAL A 11 -67.45 27.84 -0.34
C VAL A 11 -66.02 27.49 -0.71
N ALA A 12 -65.50 26.46 -0.04
CA ALA A 12 -64.17 25.91 -0.24
C ALA A 12 -64.15 25.03 -1.50
N SER A 13 -63.15 25.25 -2.36
CA SER A 13 -62.78 24.32 -3.43
C SER A 13 -61.37 23.79 -3.15
N ALA A 14 -61.27 22.48 -2.95
CA ALA A 14 -60.03 21.76 -2.79
C ALA A 14 -59.25 21.72 -4.11
N VAL A 15 -57.98 22.12 -4.08
CA VAL A 15 -57.01 21.89 -5.15
C VAL A 15 -55.96 20.93 -4.61
N CYS A 16 -55.93 19.71 -5.15
CA CYS A 16 -54.85 18.76 -4.94
C CYS A 16 -53.59 19.24 -5.67
N SER A 17 -52.61 19.72 -4.92
CA SER A 17 -51.24 19.90 -5.42
C SER A 17 -50.41 18.67 -5.05
N GLY A 18 -50.11 17.83 -6.04
CA GLY A 18 -49.14 16.75 -5.91
C GLY A 18 -47.73 17.33 -5.83
N ALA A 19 -47.15 17.32 -4.63
CA ALA A 19 -45.73 17.57 -4.43
C ALA A 19 -44.94 16.28 -4.69
N LEU A 20 -44.17 16.27 -5.78
CA LEU A 20 -43.09 15.31 -5.99
C LEU A 20 -42.00 15.59 -4.96
N LEU A 21 -42.01 14.86 -3.86
CA LEU A 21 -40.90 14.78 -2.92
C LEU A 21 -39.77 13.97 -3.59
N THR A 22 -38.79 14.67 -4.17
CA THR A 22 -37.50 14.08 -4.48
C THR A 22 -36.78 13.80 -3.17
N VAL A 23 -36.81 12.54 -2.72
CA VAL A 23 -35.96 12.08 -1.63
C VAL A 23 -34.53 12.03 -2.16
N SER A 24 -33.75 13.07 -1.87
CA SER A 24 -32.30 13.06 -2.05
C SER A 24 -31.71 12.04 -1.06
N MET A 25 -31.45 10.82 -1.53
CA MET A 25 -30.65 9.86 -0.77
C MET A 25 -29.25 10.44 -0.58
N PRO A 26 -28.67 10.45 0.64
CA PRO A 26 -27.31 10.91 0.85
C PRO A 26 -26.37 10.10 -0.04
N THR A 27 -25.69 10.78 -0.96
CA THR A 27 -24.67 10.17 -1.80
C THR A 27 -23.47 9.86 -0.91
N GLN A 28 -23.38 8.61 -0.43
CA GLN A 28 -22.18 8.11 0.25
C GLN A 28 -20.96 8.29 -0.67
N ALA A 29 -19.91 8.96 -0.18
CA ALA A 29 -18.66 9.20 -0.91
C ALA A 29 -18.05 7.92 -1.51
N ASN A 30 -18.29 6.77 -0.89
CA ASN A 30 -17.92 5.46 -1.41
C ASN A 30 -18.50 5.16 -2.81
N LYS A 31 -19.80 5.40 -3.02
CA LYS A 31 -20.47 5.13 -4.30
C LYS A 31 -19.95 6.05 -5.40
N ALA A 32 -19.68 7.30 -5.07
CA ALA A 32 -19.10 8.26 -6.00
C ALA A 32 -17.66 7.87 -6.37
N LEU A 33 -16.81 7.53 -5.39
CA LEU A 33 -15.43 7.14 -5.64
C LEU A 33 -15.34 5.81 -6.42
N ALA A 34 -16.16 4.81 -6.07
CA ALA A 34 -16.27 3.55 -6.80
C ALA A 34 -16.81 3.71 -8.24
N ARG A 35 -17.65 4.72 -8.49
CA ARG A 35 -18.08 5.06 -9.85
C ARG A 35 -16.91 5.69 -10.63
N LEU A 36 -16.26 6.69 -10.06
CA LEU A 36 -15.13 7.37 -10.70
C LEU A 36 -13.97 6.40 -10.99
N SER A 37 -13.71 5.41 -10.12
CA SER A 37 -12.66 4.40 -10.35
C SER A 37 -12.94 3.44 -11.51
N LYS A 38 -14.18 3.43 -12.04
CA LYS A 38 -14.57 2.64 -13.24
C LYS A 38 -14.48 3.47 -14.53
N GLU A 39 -14.27 4.78 -14.42
CA GLU A 39 -14.13 5.66 -15.56
C GLU A 39 -12.66 5.68 -15.98
N ASP A 40 -12.36 5.22 -17.19
CA ASP A 40 -10.99 5.13 -17.70
C ASP A 40 -10.24 6.47 -17.73
N THR A 41 -10.96 7.59 -17.65
CA THR A 41 -10.38 8.94 -17.56
C THR A 41 -9.79 9.25 -16.18
N ASN A 42 -10.03 8.41 -15.17
CA ASN A 42 -9.68 8.67 -13.80
C ASN A 42 -8.78 7.57 -13.20
N TRP A 43 -7.88 7.99 -12.32
CA TRP A 43 -7.11 7.18 -11.40
C TRP A 43 -7.25 7.78 -10.00
N VAL A 44 -8.24 7.32 -9.25
CA VAL A 44 -8.76 8.05 -8.08
C VAL A 44 -8.11 7.68 -6.74
N MET A 45 -7.35 6.58 -6.71
CA MET A 45 -6.64 6.10 -5.53
C MET A 45 -5.38 5.37 -5.97
N GLN A 46 -4.39 5.26 -5.08
CA GLN A 46 -3.12 4.61 -5.39
C GLN A 46 -3.30 3.17 -5.89
N THR A 47 -4.24 2.43 -5.31
CA THR A 47 -4.56 1.05 -5.69
C THR A 47 -5.47 0.94 -6.92
N LYS A 48 -5.70 2.04 -7.66
CA LYS A 48 -6.71 2.23 -8.72
C LYS A 48 -8.17 2.16 -8.25
N ASP A 49 -8.52 1.06 -7.59
CA ASP A 49 -9.85 0.74 -7.10
C ASP A 49 -9.79 0.05 -5.74
N TYR A 50 -10.95 -0.15 -5.12
CA TYR A 50 -11.06 -0.73 -3.79
C TYR A 50 -10.62 -2.20 -3.69
N SER A 51 -10.66 -2.92 -4.82
CA SER A 51 -10.11 -4.28 -4.90
C SER A 51 -8.59 -4.31 -5.00
N ALA A 52 -7.95 -3.15 -5.15
CA ALA A 52 -6.53 -3.05 -5.49
C ALA A 52 -6.15 -3.91 -6.69
N SER A 53 -7.00 -3.89 -7.74
CA SER A 53 -6.79 -4.70 -8.94
C SER A 53 -5.60 -4.22 -9.76
N HIS A 54 -5.33 -2.91 -9.72
CA HIS A 54 -4.32 -2.26 -10.54
C HIS A 54 -4.41 -2.65 -12.04
N PHE A 55 -5.65 -2.90 -12.50
CA PHE A 55 -5.97 -3.37 -13.85
C PHE A 55 -6.87 -2.39 -14.58
N SER A 56 -6.49 -1.98 -15.78
CA SER A 56 -7.29 -1.09 -16.65
C SER A 56 -7.98 -1.85 -17.78
N ASP A 57 -9.25 -1.55 -18.04
CA ASP A 57 -10.01 -2.12 -19.17
C ASP A 57 -9.63 -1.49 -20.53
N MET A 58 -8.75 -0.49 -20.54
CA MET A 58 -8.31 0.19 -21.76
C MET A 58 -7.47 -0.72 -22.67
N THR A 59 -7.72 -0.65 -23.98
CA THR A 59 -7.08 -1.47 -25.01
C THR A 59 -6.38 -0.68 -26.11
N GLN A 60 -6.42 0.66 -26.05
CA GLN A 60 -5.83 1.51 -27.10
C GLN A 60 -4.33 1.24 -27.23
N ILE A 61 -3.61 1.19 -26.11
CA ILE A 61 -2.25 0.66 -26.02
C ILE A 61 -2.36 -0.85 -25.75
N ASN A 62 -1.80 -1.67 -26.64
CA ASN A 62 -1.85 -3.13 -26.56
C ASN A 62 -0.57 -3.78 -27.07
N ALA A 63 -0.48 -5.10 -26.91
CA ALA A 63 0.69 -5.90 -27.29
C ALA A 63 1.13 -5.76 -28.77
N HIS A 64 0.27 -5.26 -29.67
CA HIS A 64 0.60 -5.09 -31.09
C HIS A 64 1.13 -3.70 -31.44
N ASN A 65 0.93 -2.70 -30.59
CA ASN A 65 1.31 -1.31 -30.88
C ASN A 65 2.17 -0.63 -29.80
N VAL A 66 2.39 -1.28 -28.64
CA VAL A 66 3.18 -0.73 -27.53
C VAL A 66 4.61 -0.33 -27.93
N GLN A 67 5.19 -0.95 -28.96
CA GLN A 67 6.49 -0.56 -29.50
C GLN A 67 6.54 0.87 -30.05
N HIS A 68 5.38 1.49 -30.30
CA HIS A 68 5.25 2.88 -30.77
C HIS A 68 4.98 3.88 -29.63
N LEU A 69 5.02 3.42 -28.38
CA LEU A 69 4.83 4.25 -27.21
C LEU A 69 6.02 5.21 -27.03
N GLN A 70 5.74 6.50 -26.88
CA GLN A 70 6.75 7.57 -26.76
C GLN A 70 6.41 8.52 -25.60
N PRO A 71 7.42 9.15 -24.97
CA PRO A 71 7.19 10.25 -24.05
C PRO A 71 6.45 11.38 -24.75
N VAL A 72 5.39 11.91 -24.12
CA VAL A 72 4.60 13.03 -24.64
C VAL A 72 4.80 14.31 -23.83
N TRP A 73 5.04 14.19 -22.53
CA TRP A 73 5.43 15.29 -21.65
C TRP A 73 6.03 14.74 -20.35
N SER A 74 6.66 15.61 -19.58
CA SER A 74 7.23 15.28 -18.27
C SER A 74 7.09 16.46 -17.31
N PHE A 75 7.15 16.18 -16.01
CA PHE A 75 7.07 17.18 -14.95
C PHE A 75 8.12 16.87 -13.88
N SER A 76 9.03 17.80 -13.60
CA SER A 76 9.99 17.68 -12.49
C SER A 76 9.33 18.13 -11.19
N THR A 77 9.49 17.35 -10.12
CA THR A 77 8.94 17.68 -8.80
C THR A 77 9.77 18.72 -8.03
N GLY A 78 11.01 18.96 -8.46
CA GLY A 78 11.96 19.83 -7.76
C GLY A 78 12.51 19.24 -6.45
N VAL A 79 12.28 17.95 -6.20
CA VAL A 79 12.74 17.21 -5.02
C VAL A 79 13.48 15.96 -5.47
N LEU A 80 14.53 15.55 -4.76
CA LEU A 80 15.25 14.28 -5.00
C LEU A 80 14.65 13.16 -4.12
N ASN A 81 15.47 12.19 -3.70
CA ASN A 81 15.07 11.03 -2.91
C ASN A 81 14.03 10.12 -3.61
N GLY A 82 13.63 9.04 -2.95
CA GLY A 82 12.78 8.02 -3.53
C GLY A 82 11.33 8.45 -3.76
N HIS A 83 10.89 8.45 -5.02
CA HIS A 83 9.51 8.73 -5.40
C HIS A 83 8.68 7.42 -5.49
N GLU A 84 8.07 7.02 -4.37
CA GLU A 84 7.10 5.90 -4.29
C GLU A 84 5.68 6.32 -4.71
N GLY A 85 4.78 5.34 -4.91
CA GLY A 85 3.39 5.56 -5.32
C GLY A 85 3.22 5.91 -6.80
N GLY A 86 2.09 6.53 -7.13
CA GLY A 86 1.75 7.05 -8.45
C GLY A 86 0.96 8.37 -8.33
N PRO A 87 0.92 9.20 -9.39
CA PRO A 87 0.05 10.37 -9.38
C PRO A 87 -1.43 9.94 -9.36
N LEU A 88 -2.31 10.84 -8.93
CA LEU A 88 -3.76 10.66 -9.13
C LEU A 88 -4.21 11.44 -10.36
N VAL A 89 -5.25 10.97 -11.06
CA VAL A 89 -5.89 11.70 -12.16
C VAL A 89 -7.39 11.74 -11.90
N ILE A 90 -7.96 12.93 -11.72
CA ILE A 90 -9.40 13.10 -11.52
C ILE A 90 -9.88 14.29 -12.33
N ASP A 91 -10.89 14.07 -13.18
CA ASP A 91 -11.59 15.11 -13.94
C ASP A 91 -10.64 16.06 -14.70
N GLY A 92 -9.64 15.50 -15.39
CA GLY A 92 -8.68 16.28 -16.20
C GLY A 92 -7.54 16.93 -15.40
N ILE A 93 -7.45 16.69 -14.10
CA ILE A 93 -6.37 17.19 -13.23
C ILE A 93 -5.50 16.04 -12.77
N MET A 94 -4.19 16.15 -12.96
CA MET A 94 -3.21 15.25 -12.35
C MET A 94 -2.69 15.84 -11.03
N TYR A 95 -2.73 15.05 -9.95
CA TYR A 95 -2.16 15.40 -8.65
C TYR A 95 -0.85 14.63 -8.44
N VAL A 96 0.24 15.38 -8.35
CA VAL A 96 1.60 14.89 -8.18
C VAL A 96 2.06 15.13 -6.76
N HIS A 97 2.57 14.10 -6.08
CA HIS A 97 3.16 14.19 -4.74
C HIS A 97 4.67 13.99 -4.78
N THR A 98 5.35 14.38 -3.71
CA THR A 98 6.80 14.21 -3.56
C THR A 98 7.17 13.48 -2.27
N PRO A 99 8.42 12.99 -2.17
CA PRO A 99 9.06 12.65 -0.89
C PRO A 99 9.17 13.90 0.00
N PHE A 100 9.73 13.78 1.21
CA PHE A 100 9.93 14.91 2.12
C PHE A 100 10.49 16.16 1.38
N PRO A 101 9.90 17.36 1.53
CA PRO A 101 8.91 17.76 2.55
C PRO A 101 7.44 17.55 2.14
N ASN A 102 7.17 16.58 1.26
CA ASN A 102 5.83 16.17 0.82
C ASN A 102 5.08 17.31 0.12
N ASN A 103 5.65 17.85 -0.96
CA ASN A 103 4.95 18.82 -1.79
C ASN A 103 3.82 18.14 -2.59
N ILE A 104 2.81 18.92 -2.99
CA ILE A 104 1.78 18.52 -3.94
C ILE A 104 1.68 19.56 -5.05
N PHE A 105 1.50 19.10 -6.28
CA PHE A 105 1.19 19.92 -7.44
C PHE A 105 -0.08 19.40 -8.11
N ALA A 106 -1.04 20.27 -8.38
CA ALA A 106 -2.16 19.98 -9.27
C ALA A 106 -1.86 20.53 -10.67
N ILE A 107 -1.96 19.68 -11.68
CA ILE A 107 -1.57 19.95 -13.07
C ILE A 107 -2.79 19.77 -13.97
N ASP A 108 -3.06 20.74 -14.81
CA ASP A 108 -4.10 20.64 -15.85
C ASP A 108 -3.60 19.75 -17.00
N LEU A 109 -4.34 18.69 -17.36
CA LEU A 109 -3.95 17.82 -18.47
C LEU A 109 -4.09 18.48 -19.84
N ASP A 110 -4.85 19.58 -19.96
CA ASP A 110 -4.92 20.37 -21.20
C ASP A 110 -3.70 21.27 -21.39
N GLU A 111 -3.10 21.72 -20.30
CA GLU A 111 -1.93 22.60 -20.28
C GLU A 111 -0.92 22.09 -19.24
N PRO A 112 -0.26 20.93 -19.46
CA PRO A 112 0.57 20.28 -18.44
C PRO A 112 1.80 21.10 -18.00
N GLY A 113 2.12 22.20 -18.70
CA GLY A 113 3.10 23.19 -18.26
C GLY A 113 2.61 24.17 -17.19
N LYS A 114 1.33 24.12 -16.81
CA LYS A 114 0.70 25.02 -15.84
C LYS A 114 0.34 24.27 -14.56
N ILE A 115 0.94 24.72 -13.46
CA ILE A 115 0.55 24.29 -12.11
C ILE A 115 -0.71 25.08 -11.72
N LEU A 116 -1.82 24.39 -11.48
CA LEU A 116 -3.08 24.99 -11.03
C LEU A 116 -2.96 25.53 -9.61
N TRP A 117 -2.40 24.71 -8.72
CA TRP A 117 -2.06 25.07 -7.35
C TRP A 117 -0.94 24.16 -6.84
N GLU A 118 -0.22 24.62 -5.81
CA GLU A 118 0.78 23.84 -5.11
C GLU A 118 0.58 23.91 -3.59
N HIS A 119 0.87 22.82 -2.89
CA HIS A 119 0.94 22.76 -1.43
C HIS A 119 2.36 22.36 -1.02
N LYS A 120 3.05 23.23 -0.27
CA LYS A 120 4.42 23.02 0.19
C LYS A 120 4.49 23.06 1.72
N PRO A 121 4.37 21.91 2.40
CA PRO A 121 4.39 21.86 3.85
C PRO A 121 5.68 22.39 4.45
N LYS A 122 5.57 23.06 5.61
CA LYS A 122 6.71 23.37 6.47
C LYS A 122 6.78 22.31 7.57
N GLN A 123 7.76 21.43 7.48
CA GLN A 123 7.94 20.32 8.43
C GLN A 123 9.25 20.48 9.20
N ASN A 124 9.29 19.93 10.41
CA ASN A 124 10.52 19.87 11.19
C ASN A 124 11.55 18.96 10.49
N PRO A 125 12.76 19.46 10.13
CA PRO A 125 13.79 18.64 9.48
C PRO A 125 14.22 17.41 10.27
N ALA A 126 13.99 17.39 11.59
CA ALA A 126 14.26 16.25 12.47
C ALA A 126 13.44 15.00 12.10
N ALA A 127 12.30 15.15 11.41
CA ALA A 127 11.51 14.02 10.91
C ALA A 127 12.35 13.08 10.01
N ARG A 128 13.34 13.62 9.28
CA ARG A 128 14.24 12.83 8.44
C ARG A 128 15.15 11.89 9.24
N ALA A 129 15.51 12.25 10.46
CA ALA A 129 16.43 11.48 11.30
C ALA A 129 15.79 10.22 11.91
N VAL A 130 14.45 10.16 11.91
CA VAL A 130 13.66 9.03 12.45
C VAL A 130 12.97 8.24 11.35
N ALA A 131 13.31 8.48 10.08
CA ALA A 131 12.88 7.66 8.96
C ALA A 131 13.90 6.52 8.74
N CYS A 132 13.46 5.26 8.80
CA CYS A 132 14.37 4.11 8.72
C CYS A 132 15.06 3.96 7.36
N CYS A 133 14.34 4.30 6.29
CA CYS A 133 14.53 3.63 5.00
C CYS A 133 14.33 4.61 3.82
N ASP A 134 14.94 5.80 3.91
CA ASP A 134 14.67 7.00 3.09
C ASP A 134 13.38 7.76 3.50
N VAL A 135 13.20 8.96 2.96
CA VAL A 135 12.14 9.93 3.31
C VAL A 135 10.95 9.88 2.33
N VAL A 136 10.62 8.66 1.90
CA VAL A 136 9.60 8.34 0.89
C VAL A 136 8.18 8.73 1.32
N ASN A 137 7.27 8.85 0.35
CA ASN A 137 5.84 8.98 0.57
C ASN A 137 5.08 8.21 -0.52
N ARG A 138 4.10 7.40 -0.12
CA ARG A 138 3.36 6.50 -1.00
C ARG A 138 2.17 7.12 -1.72
N GLY A 139 1.88 8.39 -1.45
CA GLY A 139 0.98 9.20 -2.26
C GLY A 139 -0.27 9.69 -1.56
N LEU A 140 -1.19 10.16 -2.39
CA LEU A 140 -2.37 10.90 -2.01
C LEU A 140 -3.61 10.01 -2.03
N ALA A 141 -4.66 10.45 -1.35
CA ALA A 141 -6.01 9.94 -1.52
C ALA A 141 -6.99 11.03 -1.91
N TYR A 142 -8.09 10.66 -2.55
CA TYR A 142 -9.13 11.58 -2.98
C TYR A 142 -10.48 11.17 -2.39
N ALA A 143 -11.26 12.14 -1.92
CA ALA A 143 -12.68 12.00 -1.68
C ALA A 143 -13.46 12.92 -2.63
N PRO A 144 -14.52 12.41 -3.30
CA PRO A 144 -15.47 13.25 -4.02
C PRO A 144 -16.15 14.23 -3.05
N ALA A 145 -16.65 15.35 -3.59
CA ALA A 145 -17.44 16.29 -2.81
C ALA A 145 -18.65 15.58 -2.18
N GLY A 146 -18.92 15.91 -0.91
CA GLY A 146 -20.15 15.55 -0.23
C GLY A 146 -21.06 16.76 -0.07
N ASP A 147 -22.19 16.57 0.62
CA ASP A 147 -23.19 17.63 0.82
C ASP A 147 -22.62 18.85 1.57
N ASP A 148 -21.67 18.62 2.49
CA ASP A 148 -21.13 19.66 3.40
C ASP A 148 -19.60 19.83 3.34
N TYR A 149 -18.91 19.22 2.37
CA TYR A 149 -17.46 19.37 2.21
C TYR A 149 -17.07 19.27 0.73
N PRO A 150 -16.09 20.05 0.26
CA PRO A 150 -15.67 20.02 -1.14
C PRO A 150 -14.94 18.72 -1.47
N ALA A 151 -14.75 18.45 -2.76
CA ALA A 151 -13.84 17.39 -3.18
C ALA A 151 -12.47 17.62 -2.54
N THR A 152 -11.87 16.58 -1.96
CA THR A 152 -10.77 16.71 -1.02
C THR A 152 -9.61 15.79 -1.42
N ILE A 153 -8.39 16.34 -1.39
CA ILE A 153 -7.14 15.60 -1.47
C ILE A 153 -6.60 15.42 -0.04
N PHE A 154 -6.26 14.18 0.32
CA PHE A 154 -5.65 13.85 1.60
C PHE A 154 -4.17 13.55 1.42
N GLN A 155 -3.37 14.06 2.35
CA GLN A 155 -1.93 13.86 2.37
C GLN A 155 -1.45 13.51 3.78
N ASN A 156 -0.69 12.41 3.89
CA ASN A 156 0.15 12.16 5.05
C ASN A 156 1.51 12.84 4.87
N GLN A 157 2.00 13.48 5.92
CA GLN A 157 3.29 14.17 6.00
C GLN A 157 4.25 13.36 6.89
N LEU A 158 5.54 13.34 6.54
CA LEU A 158 6.55 12.55 7.26
C LEU A 158 6.58 12.88 8.76
N ASP A 159 6.33 14.15 9.11
CA ASP A 159 6.26 14.67 10.48
C ASP A 159 5.05 14.19 11.29
N GLY A 160 4.20 13.32 10.73
CA GLY A 160 3.12 12.66 11.44
C GLY A 160 1.75 13.29 11.28
N HIS A 161 1.61 14.32 10.44
CA HIS A 161 0.31 14.94 10.19
C HIS A 161 -0.45 14.32 9.01
N ILE A 162 -1.78 14.25 9.13
CA ILE A 162 -2.72 14.08 8.03
C ILE A 162 -3.34 15.44 7.71
N VAL A 163 -3.38 15.80 6.43
CA VAL A 163 -3.90 17.07 5.94
C VAL A 163 -4.97 16.83 4.89
N ALA A 164 -6.08 17.55 5.00
CA ALA A 164 -7.14 17.61 3.99
C ALA A 164 -7.07 18.94 3.24
N LEU A 165 -7.02 18.87 1.92
CA LEU A 165 -6.91 20.01 1.01
C LEU A 165 -8.10 20.03 0.07
N ASN A 166 -8.65 21.21 -0.22
CA ASN A 166 -9.62 21.35 -1.29
C ASN A 166 -8.97 20.94 -2.62
N ALA A 167 -9.53 19.95 -3.32
CA ALA A 167 -8.94 19.38 -4.52
C ALA A 167 -8.78 20.41 -5.65
N LYS A 168 -9.65 21.43 -5.72
CA LYS A 168 -9.61 22.45 -6.78
C LYS A 168 -8.67 23.61 -6.47
N THR A 169 -8.52 23.97 -5.20
CA THR A 169 -7.81 25.21 -4.80
C THR A 169 -6.51 24.96 -4.04
N GLY A 170 -6.32 23.77 -3.49
CA GLY A 170 -5.18 23.46 -2.61
C GLY A 170 -5.28 24.07 -1.21
N GLU A 171 -6.40 24.69 -0.86
CA GLU A 171 -6.62 25.27 0.47
C GLU A 171 -6.75 24.18 1.55
N VAL A 172 -6.08 24.36 2.68
CA VAL A 172 -6.19 23.45 3.84
C VAL A 172 -7.58 23.57 4.46
N LEU A 173 -8.31 22.45 4.47
CA LEU A 173 -9.60 22.32 5.12
C LEU A 173 -9.43 21.99 6.61
N TRP A 174 -8.54 21.05 6.90
CA TRP A 174 -8.13 20.68 8.26
C TRP A 174 -6.78 19.96 8.25
N LYS A 175 -6.12 19.93 9.42
CA LYS A 175 -4.84 19.24 9.66
C LYS A 175 -4.88 18.64 11.06
N MET A 176 -4.52 17.36 11.19
CA MET A 176 -4.46 16.64 12.47
C MET A 176 -3.10 15.98 12.66
N GLU A 177 -2.63 15.94 13.90
CA GLU A 177 -1.46 15.16 14.29
C GLU A 177 -1.89 13.71 14.55
N ASN A 178 -1.31 12.77 13.80
CA ASN A 178 -1.58 11.34 13.96
C ASN A 178 -0.44 10.63 14.68
N SER A 179 0.80 11.00 14.34
CA SER A 179 2.07 10.40 14.80
C SER A 179 3.01 11.48 15.35
N ASP A 180 3.84 11.12 16.33
CA ASP A 180 4.83 12.02 16.94
C ASP A 180 6.26 11.57 16.62
N ILE A 181 7.01 12.43 15.91
CA ILE A 181 8.42 12.17 15.54
C ILE A 181 9.35 12.09 16.74
N ALA A 182 9.01 12.72 17.87
CA ALA A 182 9.80 12.61 19.10
C ALA A 182 9.77 11.19 19.68
N MET A 183 8.73 10.42 19.35
CA MET A 183 8.61 9.00 19.69
C MET A 183 9.17 8.07 18.59
N GLY A 184 9.76 8.63 17.54
CA GLY A 184 10.22 7.87 16.38
C GLY A 184 9.09 7.45 15.43
N SER A 185 7.89 8.01 15.57
CA SER A 185 6.74 7.67 14.74
C SER A 185 6.56 8.65 13.58
N THR A 186 6.52 8.13 12.37
CA THR A 186 6.39 8.92 11.12
C THR A 186 5.22 8.41 10.27
N LEU A 187 4.95 9.06 9.13
CA LEU A 187 4.01 8.56 8.12
C LEU A 187 4.64 8.50 6.73
N THR A 188 4.66 7.30 6.16
CA THR A 188 5.07 7.07 4.75
C THR A 188 3.93 6.51 3.90
N VAL A 189 2.93 5.91 4.54
CA VAL A 189 1.73 5.32 3.92
C VAL A 189 0.85 6.35 3.24
N ALA A 190 0.21 5.99 2.13
CA ALA A 190 -0.84 6.80 1.53
C ALA A 190 -2.09 6.77 2.44
N PRO A 191 -2.82 7.89 2.61
CA PRO A 191 -4.15 7.82 3.20
C PRO A 191 -5.05 6.90 2.36
N PHE A 192 -6.12 6.37 2.95
CA PHE A 192 -7.11 5.58 2.22
C PHE A 192 -8.50 6.10 2.53
N VAL A 193 -9.31 6.42 1.51
CA VAL A 193 -10.67 6.93 1.71
C VAL A 193 -11.65 5.78 1.53
N ALA A 194 -12.51 5.54 2.51
CA ALA A 194 -13.63 4.61 2.40
C ALA A 194 -14.84 5.18 3.14
N LYS A 195 -15.99 5.23 2.46
CA LYS A 195 -17.19 5.91 2.96
C LYS A 195 -16.86 7.36 3.36
N ASP A 196 -17.27 7.77 4.55
CA ASP A 196 -17.07 9.09 5.15
C ASP A 196 -15.77 9.19 5.97
N LYS A 197 -14.85 8.23 5.81
CA LYS A 197 -13.62 8.12 6.61
C LYS A 197 -12.37 8.13 5.73
N VAL A 198 -11.32 8.74 6.26
CA VAL A 198 -9.95 8.59 5.78
C VAL A 198 -9.13 7.82 6.82
N ILE A 199 -8.54 6.71 6.38
CA ILE A 199 -7.71 5.82 7.19
C ILE A 199 -6.25 6.24 7.03
N VAL A 200 -5.55 6.32 8.16
CA VAL A 200 -4.14 6.66 8.27
C VAL A 200 -3.44 5.56 9.08
N GLY A 201 -2.35 5.03 8.54
CA GLY A 201 -1.54 4.01 9.21
C GLY A 201 -0.52 4.61 10.16
N SER A 202 0.57 3.88 10.35
CA SER A 202 1.70 4.26 11.21
C SER A 202 3.01 3.67 10.65
N SER A 203 4.13 4.33 10.96
CA SER A 203 5.50 3.86 10.69
C SER A 203 6.39 4.05 11.94
N GLY A 204 7.44 3.24 12.08
CA GLY A 204 8.44 3.36 13.16
C GLY A 204 8.69 2.10 14.00
N ALA A 205 8.40 0.90 13.50
CA ALA A 205 8.70 -0.35 14.23
C ALA A 205 10.20 -0.46 14.58
N GLU A 206 11.09 0.00 13.69
CA GLU A 206 12.54 0.06 13.91
C GLU A 206 12.96 1.02 15.04
N LEU A 207 12.02 1.77 15.62
CA LEU A 207 12.18 2.66 16.77
C LEU A 207 11.29 2.25 17.95
N GLY A 208 10.71 1.04 17.92
CA GLY A 208 9.84 0.51 18.97
C GLY A 208 8.44 1.13 19.01
N VAL A 209 7.96 1.73 17.91
CA VAL A 209 6.61 2.30 17.86
C VAL A 209 5.57 1.18 17.83
N ARG A 210 4.67 1.16 18.81
CA ARG A 210 3.46 0.32 18.79
C ARG A 210 2.53 0.75 17.67
N GLY A 211 2.31 -0.11 16.69
CA GLY A 211 1.53 0.17 15.50
C GLY A 211 0.04 0.37 15.75
N TYR A 212 -0.55 1.26 14.95
CA TYR A 212 -1.99 1.54 14.95
C TYR A 212 -2.47 2.04 13.58
N ALA A 213 -3.75 1.79 13.31
CA ALA A 213 -4.51 2.42 12.24
C ALA A 213 -5.56 3.37 12.83
N THR A 214 -5.73 4.55 12.23
CA THR A 214 -6.69 5.56 12.68
C THR A 214 -7.63 5.94 11.56
N ALA A 215 -8.93 6.00 11.83
CA ALA A 215 -9.89 6.61 10.93
C ALA A 215 -10.29 8.00 11.42
N TYR A 216 -10.24 8.97 10.51
CA TYR A 216 -10.75 10.32 10.71
C TYR A 216 -11.96 10.56 9.82
N ASN A 217 -12.92 11.33 10.30
CA ASN A 217 -14.02 11.78 9.44
C ASN A 217 -13.48 12.74 8.38
N ILE A 218 -13.82 12.49 7.10
CA ILE A 218 -13.31 13.28 5.98
C ILE A 218 -13.69 14.77 6.06
N LYS A 219 -14.85 15.08 6.65
CA LYS A 219 -15.40 16.42 6.74
C LYS A 219 -14.60 17.35 7.67
N ASP A 220 -14.22 16.87 8.84
CA ASP A 220 -13.72 17.72 9.92
C ASP A 220 -12.46 17.19 10.62
N GLY A 221 -11.94 16.04 10.18
CA GLY A 221 -10.74 15.43 10.75
C GLY A 221 -10.96 14.88 12.15
N LYS A 222 -12.18 14.81 12.69
CA LYS A 222 -12.39 14.19 14.01
C LYS A 222 -12.07 12.70 13.94
N GLN A 223 -11.29 12.21 14.90
CA GLN A 223 -10.98 10.80 15.02
C GLN A 223 -12.25 10.00 15.30
N ALA A 224 -12.60 9.08 14.40
CA ALA A 224 -13.73 8.17 14.56
C ALA A 224 -13.34 6.93 15.39
N TRP A 225 -12.18 6.33 15.07
CA TRP A 225 -11.61 5.22 15.83
C TRP A 225 -10.10 5.13 15.62
N ARG A 226 -9.42 4.48 16.57
CA ARG A 226 -8.03 4.02 16.45
C ARG A 226 -7.96 2.59 16.94
N VAL A 227 -7.20 1.74 16.24
CA VAL A 227 -6.99 0.34 16.58
C VAL A 227 -5.49 0.02 16.58
N TYR A 228 -5.02 -0.66 17.61
CA TYR A 228 -3.61 -1.01 17.80
C TYR A 228 -3.32 -2.45 17.33
N ALA A 229 -2.04 -2.73 17.02
CA ALA A 229 -1.60 -4.06 16.61
C ALA A 229 -1.31 -5.02 17.79
N THR A 230 -0.93 -4.50 18.96
CA THR A 230 -0.58 -5.29 20.16
C THR A 230 -1.38 -4.79 21.37
N GLY A 231 -1.30 -5.46 22.52
CA GLY A 231 -1.87 -4.98 23.78
C GLY A 231 -3.26 -5.57 24.11
N PRO A 232 -4.04 -4.90 24.98
CA PRO A 232 -5.36 -5.36 25.38
C PRO A 232 -6.34 -5.46 24.20
N ASP A 233 -7.28 -6.40 24.24
CA ASP A 233 -8.29 -6.58 23.18
C ASP A 233 -9.13 -5.32 22.92
N ALA A 234 -9.32 -4.47 23.93
CA ALA A 234 -10.00 -3.18 23.79
C ALA A 234 -9.23 -2.19 22.89
N ASP A 235 -7.89 -2.19 22.97
CA ASP A 235 -7.04 -1.35 22.14
C ASP A 235 -6.95 -1.90 20.71
N ILE A 236 -6.92 -3.23 20.55
CA ILE A 236 -6.90 -3.91 19.25
C ILE A 236 -8.29 -3.86 18.59
N LYS A 237 -9.34 -3.69 19.38
CA LYS A 237 -10.74 -3.62 18.96
C LYS A 237 -11.17 -4.90 18.23
N LEU A 238 -11.27 -5.99 18.96
CA LEU A 238 -11.74 -7.28 18.43
C LEU A 238 -13.28 -7.36 18.51
N ALA A 239 -13.94 -7.77 17.43
CA ALA A 239 -15.38 -8.04 17.46
C ALA A 239 -15.68 -9.23 18.39
N LYS A 240 -16.93 -9.32 18.85
CA LYS A 240 -17.35 -10.42 19.75
C LYS A 240 -17.23 -11.80 19.09
N ASP A 241 -17.36 -11.87 17.78
CA ASP A 241 -17.23 -13.05 16.95
C ASP A 241 -15.87 -13.12 16.23
N PHE A 242 -14.86 -12.38 16.72
CA PHE A 242 -13.52 -12.38 16.13
C PHE A 242 -12.96 -13.80 15.96
N ASN A 243 -12.53 -14.09 14.72
CA ASN A 243 -12.02 -15.39 14.29
C ASN A 243 -12.98 -16.58 14.56
N SER A 244 -14.30 -16.37 14.64
CA SER A 244 -15.26 -17.46 14.92
C SER A 244 -15.23 -18.59 13.89
N ALA A 245 -14.93 -18.30 12.63
CA ALA A 245 -14.73 -19.28 11.57
C ALA A 245 -13.40 -20.05 11.71
N ASN A 246 -12.37 -19.40 12.27
CA ASN A 246 -11.01 -19.93 12.39
C ASN A 246 -10.47 -19.79 13.83
N PRO A 247 -11.09 -20.42 14.84
CA PRO A 247 -10.71 -20.22 16.23
C PRO A 247 -9.27 -20.70 16.53
N HIS A 248 -8.75 -21.59 15.69
CA HIS A 248 -7.38 -22.09 15.76
C HIS A 248 -6.31 -21.04 15.41
N TYR A 249 -6.66 -19.90 14.79
CA TYR A 249 -5.75 -18.75 14.63
C TYR A 249 -5.51 -17.99 15.95
N GLY A 250 -6.33 -18.29 16.97
CA GLY A 250 -6.39 -17.57 18.22
C GLY A 250 -7.46 -16.49 18.22
N GLN A 251 -7.95 -16.13 19.41
CA GLN A 251 -9.06 -15.19 19.58
C GLN A 251 -8.68 -14.07 20.57
N PHE A 252 -9.03 -14.20 21.85
CA PHE A 252 -8.97 -13.10 22.81
C PHE A 252 -7.76 -13.17 23.76
N GLY A 253 -7.29 -12.01 24.21
CA GLY A 253 -6.21 -11.83 25.16
C GLY A 253 -4.81 -12.11 24.63
N LEU A 254 -4.67 -12.51 23.36
CA LEU A 254 -3.38 -12.90 22.78
C LEU A 254 -2.46 -11.71 22.53
N GLY A 255 -3.01 -10.50 22.39
CA GLY A 255 -2.22 -9.27 22.31
C GLY A 255 -1.39 -8.96 23.56
N LEU A 256 -1.67 -9.65 24.67
CA LEU A 256 -0.89 -9.61 25.91
C LEU A 256 -0.22 -10.96 26.20
N LYS A 257 -0.94 -12.08 26.09
CA LYS A 257 -0.45 -13.42 26.48
C LYS A 257 0.73 -13.93 25.64
N THR A 258 0.91 -13.39 24.44
CA THR A 258 2.01 -13.78 23.53
C THR A 258 3.22 -12.84 23.61
N TRP A 259 3.27 -12.06 24.69
CA TRP A 259 4.37 -11.15 25.03
C TRP A 259 4.77 -11.36 26.49
N GLU A 260 6.05 -11.19 26.77
CA GLU A 260 6.54 -11.15 28.15
C GLU A 260 6.31 -9.77 28.77
N GLY A 261 5.57 -9.73 29.88
CA GLY A 261 5.31 -8.51 30.63
C GLY A 261 4.74 -7.38 29.77
N ASP A 262 5.43 -6.24 29.76
CA ASP A 262 5.03 -5.02 29.07
C ASP A 262 5.71 -4.81 27.70
N ALA A 263 6.42 -5.81 27.18
CA ALA A 263 7.16 -5.70 25.91
C ALA A 263 6.25 -5.28 24.73
N TRP A 264 4.97 -5.64 24.76
CA TRP A 264 3.97 -5.24 23.76
C TRP A 264 3.81 -3.72 23.60
N LYS A 265 4.15 -2.90 24.62
CA LYS A 265 4.04 -1.44 24.58
C LYS A 265 5.00 -0.78 23.58
N ILE A 266 6.09 -1.47 23.26
CA ILE A 266 7.07 -1.07 22.24
C ILE A 266 7.20 -2.13 21.14
N GLY A 267 6.16 -2.96 20.98
CA GLY A 267 6.22 -4.21 20.22
C GLY A 267 6.03 -4.09 18.71
N GLY A 268 6.21 -2.91 18.09
CA GLY A 268 6.09 -2.76 16.64
C GLY A 268 4.65 -2.94 16.11
N GLY A 269 4.51 -3.53 14.92
CA GLY A 269 3.23 -3.83 14.28
C GLY A 269 2.66 -2.69 13.42
N THR A 270 3.47 -1.69 13.07
CA THR A 270 3.07 -0.53 12.28
C THR A 270 2.60 -0.92 10.87
N ASN A 271 1.52 -0.34 10.38
CA ASN A 271 0.90 -0.65 9.08
C ASN A 271 1.14 0.47 8.07
N TRP A 272 2.25 0.38 7.34
CA TRP A 272 2.70 1.42 6.42
C TRP A 272 2.50 1.10 4.93
N GLY A 273 1.99 -0.08 4.59
CA GLY A 273 1.78 -0.52 3.20
C GLY A 273 0.45 -0.05 2.61
N TRP A 274 -0.45 -0.97 2.25
CA TRP A 274 -1.67 -0.63 1.52
C TRP A 274 -2.93 -1.23 2.13
N TYR A 275 -4.08 -0.72 1.66
CA TYR A 275 -5.40 -1.14 2.08
C TYR A 275 -6.21 -1.61 0.88
N ALA A 276 -7.16 -2.50 1.14
CA ALA A 276 -8.26 -2.81 0.24
C ALA A 276 -9.59 -2.73 0.97
N PHE A 277 -10.69 -2.63 0.24
CA PHE A 277 -12.02 -2.49 0.82
C PHE A 277 -13.07 -3.25 0.01
N ASP A 278 -13.94 -3.98 0.69
CA ASP A 278 -15.13 -4.58 0.08
C ASP A 278 -16.37 -3.82 0.57
N PRO A 279 -16.98 -2.97 -0.28
CA PRO A 279 -18.21 -2.24 0.04
C PRO A 279 -19.42 -3.10 0.40
N ASP A 280 -19.49 -4.35 -0.09
CA ASP A 280 -20.63 -5.24 0.20
C ASP A 280 -20.53 -5.81 1.62
N LEU A 281 -19.30 -5.95 2.12
CA LEU A 281 -18.99 -6.51 3.43
C LEU A 281 -18.70 -5.44 4.48
N ASP A 282 -18.64 -4.17 4.07
CA ASP A 282 -18.15 -3.05 4.87
C ASP A 282 -16.77 -3.33 5.51
N MET A 283 -15.93 -4.11 4.83
CA MET A 283 -14.71 -4.65 5.40
C MET A 283 -13.46 -4.06 4.76
N LEU A 284 -12.61 -3.47 5.60
CA LEU A 284 -11.28 -2.95 5.31
C LEU A 284 -10.24 -4.05 5.57
N TYR A 285 -9.30 -4.21 4.63
CA TYR A 285 -8.21 -5.19 4.72
C TYR A 285 -6.86 -4.51 4.68
N TYR A 286 -5.96 -4.92 5.58
CA TYR A 286 -4.56 -4.49 5.61
C TYR A 286 -3.72 -5.44 6.44
N GLY A 287 -2.40 -5.29 6.36
CA GLY A 287 -1.44 -6.06 7.14
C GLY A 287 -0.72 -5.22 8.19
N SER A 288 -0.53 -5.76 9.40
CA SER A 288 0.35 -5.15 10.41
C SER A 288 1.80 -5.57 10.19
N GLY A 289 2.75 -4.66 10.45
CA GLY A 289 4.18 -4.91 10.27
C GLY A 289 4.82 -5.81 11.33
N ASN A 290 6.15 -5.76 11.35
CA ASN A 290 7.07 -6.53 12.19
C ASN A 290 6.98 -6.17 13.68
N PRO A 291 7.23 -7.14 14.58
CA PRO A 291 7.46 -6.84 15.99
C PRO A 291 8.80 -6.13 16.19
N ALA A 292 8.94 -5.47 17.33
CA ALA A 292 10.18 -4.80 17.73
C ALA A 292 10.67 -5.32 19.08
N PRO A 293 12.01 -5.45 19.29
CA PRO A 293 13.09 -5.15 18.33
C PRO A 293 13.25 -6.24 17.27
N TRP A 294 14.18 -6.09 16.33
CA TRP A 294 14.54 -7.17 15.40
C TRP A 294 15.18 -8.37 16.12
N ASN A 295 15.89 -8.13 17.22
CA ASN A 295 16.37 -9.18 18.11
C ASN A 295 15.20 -9.98 18.70
N GLU A 296 14.98 -11.19 18.20
CA GLU A 296 13.87 -12.06 18.62
C GLU A 296 13.96 -12.45 20.10
N THR A 297 15.17 -12.68 20.59
CA THR A 297 15.41 -13.22 21.94
C THR A 297 14.94 -12.27 23.03
N MET A 298 14.83 -10.97 22.72
CA MET A 298 14.33 -9.94 23.63
C MET A 298 12.80 -9.91 23.77
N ARG A 299 12.06 -10.71 23.00
CA ARG A 299 10.60 -10.67 22.93
C ARG A 299 9.98 -12.06 22.75
N PRO A 300 10.21 -13.00 23.67
CA PRO A 300 9.66 -14.35 23.56
C PRO A 300 8.14 -14.36 23.42
N GLY A 301 7.63 -15.29 22.61
CA GLY A 301 6.20 -15.51 22.33
C GLY A 301 5.79 -15.12 20.90
N ASP A 302 4.59 -15.53 20.47
CA ASP A 302 4.12 -15.31 19.08
C ASP A 302 4.06 -13.83 18.65
N ASN A 303 4.14 -12.89 19.60
CA ASN A 303 4.12 -11.45 19.36
C ASN A 303 2.85 -10.95 18.65
N LYS A 304 1.70 -11.51 19.01
CA LYS A 304 0.42 -11.15 18.38
C LYS A 304 0.01 -9.72 18.75
N TRP A 305 -0.55 -8.94 17.84
CA TRP A 305 -0.97 -9.30 16.48
C TRP A 305 -0.13 -8.57 15.43
N THR A 306 1.19 -8.59 15.58
CA THR A 306 2.11 -8.24 14.49
C THR A 306 1.99 -9.25 13.35
N MET A 307 2.49 -8.93 12.15
CA MET A 307 2.47 -9.83 10.98
C MET A 307 1.10 -10.40 10.59
N THR A 308 0.02 -9.68 10.89
CA THR A 308 -1.36 -10.17 10.79
C THR A 308 -2.10 -9.53 9.61
N ILE A 309 -2.74 -10.36 8.78
CA ILE A 309 -3.76 -9.92 7.83
C ILE A 309 -5.05 -9.66 8.61
N TRP A 310 -5.61 -8.46 8.48
CA TRP A 310 -6.83 -8.05 9.15
C TRP A 310 -8.01 -7.94 8.18
N GLY A 311 -9.20 -8.33 8.63
CA GLY A 311 -10.48 -7.89 8.09
C GLY A 311 -11.26 -7.14 9.16
N ARG A 312 -11.45 -5.83 8.99
CA ARG A 312 -12.10 -4.95 9.99
C ARG A 312 -13.33 -4.25 9.42
N ASP A 313 -14.37 -4.10 10.23
CA ASP A 313 -15.50 -3.24 9.86
C ASP A 313 -15.02 -1.78 9.78
N ILE A 314 -15.29 -1.12 8.64
CA ILE A 314 -14.82 0.25 8.37
C ILE A 314 -15.45 1.30 9.30
N ASN A 315 -16.65 1.04 9.81
CA ASN A 315 -17.40 2.02 10.59
C ASN A 315 -16.90 2.09 12.02
N THR A 316 -16.60 0.94 12.61
CA THR A 316 -16.28 0.76 14.02
C THR A 316 -14.79 0.50 14.26
N GLY A 317 -14.09 -0.05 13.27
CA GLY A 317 -12.71 -0.56 13.40
C GLY A 317 -12.63 -1.96 14.03
N GLU A 318 -13.75 -2.58 14.40
CA GLU A 318 -13.73 -3.91 15.02
C GLU A 318 -13.23 -4.97 14.02
N ALA A 319 -12.28 -5.80 14.45
CA ALA A 319 -11.78 -6.91 13.63
C ALA A 319 -12.75 -8.08 13.64
N LYS A 320 -13.15 -8.53 12.45
CA LYS A 320 -13.94 -9.75 12.24
C LYS A 320 -13.03 -10.99 12.18
N PHE A 321 -11.88 -10.86 11.52
CA PHE A 321 -10.85 -11.89 11.52
C PHE A 321 -9.44 -11.30 11.50
N GLY A 322 -8.47 -12.11 11.93
CA GLY A 322 -7.05 -11.81 11.97
C GLY A 322 -6.23 -13.08 11.81
N TYR A 323 -5.41 -13.15 10.77
CA TYR A 323 -4.52 -14.28 10.49
C TYR A 323 -3.05 -13.85 10.56
N GLN A 324 -2.32 -14.36 11.56
CA GLN A 324 -0.89 -14.06 11.73
C GLN A 324 -0.04 -14.95 10.82
N LYS A 325 0.63 -14.34 9.84
CA LYS A 325 1.43 -15.00 8.81
C LYS A 325 2.76 -15.53 9.35
N THR A 326 3.41 -14.73 10.19
CA THR A 326 4.75 -15.00 10.73
C THR A 326 4.71 -14.86 12.25
N PRO A 327 4.23 -15.88 12.99
CA PRO A 327 4.30 -15.89 14.46
C PRO A 327 5.75 -15.87 14.92
N HIS A 328 6.05 -15.01 15.90
CA HIS A 328 7.41 -14.77 16.39
C HIS A 328 8.39 -14.53 15.24
N ASP A 329 8.23 -13.39 14.57
CA ASP A 329 9.12 -13.01 13.47
C ASP A 329 10.58 -12.93 13.94
N GLU A 330 11.50 -13.41 13.11
CA GLU A 330 12.94 -13.46 13.40
C GLU A 330 13.76 -12.73 12.32
N TRP A 331 13.10 -12.14 11.32
CA TRP A 331 13.75 -11.73 10.06
C TRP A 331 13.30 -10.36 9.52
N ASP A 332 12.48 -9.62 10.26
CA ASP A 332 11.82 -8.41 9.77
C ASP A 332 10.98 -8.67 8.50
N TYR A 333 10.13 -9.70 8.52
CA TYR A 333 9.18 -9.91 7.42
C TYR A 333 7.92 -9.06 7.57
N ALA A 334 8.09 -7.73 7.69
CA ALA A 334 7.00 -6.82 8.03
C ALA A 334 5.78 -6.98 7.10
N GLY A 335 4.70 -7.54 7.62
CA GLY A 335 3.61 -8.08 6.82
C GLY A 335 2.62 -7.06 6.27
N VAL A 336 3.10 -5.97 5.66
CA VAL A 336 2.31 -4.79 5.27
C VAL A 336 1.92 -4.71 3.79
N ASN A 337 2.41 -5.65 2.97
CA ASN A 337 2.26 -5.63 1.51
C ASN A 337 0.78 -5.52 1.06
N TYR A 338 0.55 -5.17 -0.22
CA TYR A 338 -0.80 -4.92 -0.74
C TYR A 338 -1.76 -6.12 -0.60
N MET A 339 -3.06 -5.83 -0.68
CA MET A 339 -4.15 -6.82 -0.55
C MET A 339 -5.00 -6.84 -1.83
N GLY A 340 -4.75 -7.76 -2.75
CA GLY A 340 -5.51 -7.86 -4.00
C GLY A 340 -6.81 -8.66 -3.83
N LEU A 341 -7.96 -8.02 -4.01
CA LEU A 341 -9.26 -8.69 -3.91
C LEU A 341 -9.67 -9.25 -5.28
N SER A 342 -10.16 -10.49 -5.29
CA SER A 342 -10.64 -11.15 -6.51
C SER A 342 -11.81 -12.09 -6.22
N GLU A 343 -12.52 -12.52 -7.25
CA GLU A 343 -13.52 -13.59 -7.14
C GLU A 343 -13.14 -14.71 -8.09
N GLN A 344 -12.89 -15.90 -7.51
CA GLN A 344 -12.41 -17.04 -8.27
C GLN A 344 -13.10 -18.33 -7.78
N LEU A 345 -13.06 -19.36 -8.63
CA LEU A 345 -13.54 -20.68 -8.24
C LEU A 345 -12.52 -21.35 -7.32
N VAL A 346 -12.96 -21.72 -6.12
CA VAL A 346 -12.24 -22.56 -5.16
C VAL A 346 -13.09 -23.82 -4.98
N ASP A 347 -12.54 -24.98 -5.30
CA ASP A 347 -13.26 -26.27 -5.26
C ASP A 347 -14.62 -26.23 -5.98
N GLY A 348 -14.68 -25.55 -7.13
CA GLY A 348 -15.89 -25.40 -7.94
C GLY A 348 -16.89 -24.35 -7.45
N LYS A 349 -16.63 -23.68 -6.31
CA LYS A 349 -17.48 -22.62 -5.76
C LYS A 349 -16.85 -21.24 -5.97
N MET A 350 -17.64 -20.30 -6.50
CA MET A 350 -17.20 -18.90 -6.58
C MET A 350 -17.02 -18.34 -5.17
N THR A 351 -15.82 -17.87 -4.87
CA THR A 351 -15.41 -17.43 -3.54
C THR A 351 -14.83 -16.03 -3.61
N LYS A 352 -15.22 -15.18 -2.65
CA LYS A 352 -14.67 -13.85 -2.45
C LYS A 352 -13.29 -13.97 -1.79
N LEU A 353 -12.22 -13.65 -2.53
CA LEU A 353 -10.83 -13.85 -2.09
C LEU A 353 -10.10 -12.54 -1.82
N LEU A 354 -9.09 -12.62 -0.96
CA LEU A 354 -7.96 -11.70 -0.87
C LEU A 354 -6.66 -12.46 -1.18
N THR A 355 -5.75 -11.87 -1.95
CA THR A 355 -4.43 -12.42 -2.27
C THR A 355 -3.35 -11.43 -1.81
N HIS A 356 -2.31 -11.95 -1.17
CA HIS A 356 -1.30 -11.16 -0.49
C HIS A 356 0.10 -11.81 -0.60
N PRO A 357 0.99 -11.30 -1.47
CA PRO A 357 2.39 -11.70 -1.48
C PRO A 357 3.14 -10.99 -0.33
N ASP A 358 3.54 -11.76 0.67
CA ASP A 358 4.18 -11.24 1.88
C ASP A 358 5.71 -11.13 1.72
N ARG A 359 6.34 -10.31 2.58
CA ARG A 359 7.81 -10.20 2.71
C ARG A 359 8.46 -11.56 2.91
N ASN A 360 7.82 -12.45 3.69
CA ASN A 360 8.33 -13.77 3.99
C ASN A 360 8.41 -14.72 2.78
N GLY A 361 8.04 -14.26 1.59
CA GLY A 361 8.16 -15.05 0.35
C GLY A 361 7.03 -16.04 0.15
N LEU A 362 5.94 -15.92 0.90
CA LEU A 362 4.72 -16.67 0.67
C LEU A 362 3.63 -15.77 0.07
N VAL A 363 2.89 -16.32 -0.88
CA VAL A 363 1.67 -15.73 -1.43
C VAL A 363 0.48 -16.40 -0.75
N TYR A 364 -0.20 -15.62 0.09
CA TYR A 364 -1.38 -16.06 0.82
C TYR A 364 -2.64 -15.74 0.03
N THR A 365 -3.58 -16.69 -0.03
CA THR A 365 -4.93 -16.47 -0.52
C THR A 365 -5.92 -16.87 0.57
N LEU A 366 -6.77 -15.96 1.00
CA LEU A 366 -7.79 -16.18 2.03
C LEU A 366 -9.18 -15.87 1.47
N ASN A 367 -10.21 -16.52 2.00
CA ASN A 367 -11.58 -16.05 1.86
C ASN A 367 -11.73 -14.73 2.63
N ARG A 368 -12.07 -13.66 1.94
CA ARG A 368 -12.14 -12.32 2.53
C ARG A 368 -13.37 -12.10 3.41
N GLU A 369 -14.37 -12.97 3.38
CA GLU A 369 -15.59 -12.82 4.21
C GLU A 369 -15.38 -13.26 5.68
N ASN A 370 -14.50 -14.24 5.90
CA ASN A 370 -14.34 -14.95 7.17
C ASN A 370 -12.88 -15.26 7.56
N GLY A 371 -11.92 -15.03 6.67
CA GLY A 371 -10.50 -15.25 6.92
C GLY A 371 -10.01 -16.67 6.68
N ASP A 372 -10.82 -17.58 6.13
CA ASP A 372 -10.39 -18.97 5.88
C ASP A 372 -9.18 -18.99 4.94
N LEU A 373 -8.10 -19.64 5.37
CA LEU A 373 -6.91 -19.82 4.53
C LEU A 373 -7.22 -20.80 3.39
N VAL A 374 -7.23 -20.29 2.16
CA VAL A 374 -7.43 -21.10 0.95
C VAL A 374 -6.12 -21.74 0.56
N ASN A 375 -5.05 -20.95 0.43
CA ASN A 375 -3.71 -21.44 0.09
C ASN A 375 -2.61 -20.50 0.60
N ALA A 376 -1.40 -21.04 0.71
CA ALA A 376 -0.17 -20.30 0.99
C ALA A 376 1.01 -20.97 0.25
N PHE A 377 1.40 -20.39 -0.88
CA PHE A 377 2.46 -20.94 -1.74
C PHE A 377 3.73 -20.11 -1.64
N LYS A 378 4.90 -20.75 -1.82
CA LYS A 378 6.16 -20.01 -1.97
C LYS A 378 6.14 -19.22 -3.29
N ILE A 379 6.52 -17.94 -3.24
CA ILE A 379 6.65 -17.09 -4.42
C ILE A 379 7.86 -17.51 -5.29
N ASP A 380 8.83 -18.17 -4.66
CA ASP A 380 10.00 -18.76 -5.29
C ASP A 380 10.43 -20.01 -4.51
N ASP A 381 10.92 -21.02 -5.20
CA ASP A 381 11.33 -22.30 -4.60
C ASP A 381 12.51 -22.19 -3.63
N THR A 382 13.26 -21.08 -3.70
CA THR A 382 14.42 -20.80 -2.84
C THR A 382 14.08 -20.30 -1.43
N VAL A 383 12.81 -20.01 -1.11
CA VAL A 383 12.39 -19.68 0.27
C VAL A 383 12.74 -20.83 1.20
N ASN A 384 13.46 -20.57 2.30
CA ASN A 384 14.01 -21.62 3.16
C ASN A 384 13.71 -21.48 4.66
N TRP A 385 13.34 -20.30 5.16
CA TRP A 385 12.93 -20.13 6.58
C TRP A 385 11.73 -21.00 6.98
N VAL A 386 10.91 -21.37 6.00
CA VAL A 386 9.71 -22.19 6.14
C VAL A 386 9.74 -23.37 5.18
N LYS A 387 9.41 -24.55 5.68
CA LYS A 387 9.26 -25.77 4.86
C LYS A 387 7.98 -25.68 4.04
N LYS A 388 6.87 -25.36 4.73
CA LYS A 388 5.53 -25.14 4.17
C LYS A 388 4.64 -24.45 5.22
N VAL A 389 3.47 -23.96 4.81
CA VAL A 389 2.38 -23.67 5.74
C VAL A 389 1.48 -24.90 5.86
N ASP A 390 1.19 -25.32 7.08
CA ASP A 390 0.17 -26.34 7.33
C ASP A 390 -1.21 -25.68 7.25
N LEU A 391 -1.94 -25.91 6.16
CA LEU A 391 -3.24 -25.28 5.92
C LEU A 391 -4.31 -25.67 6.95
N LYS A 392 -4.15 -26.78 7.67
CA LYS A 392 -5.11 -27.21 8.70
C LYS A 392 -4.92 -26.44 10.01
N THR A 393 -3.67 -26.16 10.38
CA THR A 393 -3.35 -25.40 11.59
C THR A 393 -3.19 -23.90 11.30
N GLY A 394 -3.03 -23.52 10.03
CA GLY A 394 -2.70 -22.17 9.58
C GLY A 394 -1.26 -21.76 9.89
N LEU A 395 -0.42 -22.63 10.45
CA LEU A 395 0.90 -22.26 10.95
C LEU A 395 2.03 -22.57 9.95
N PRO A 396 3.04 -21.70 9.82
CA PRO A 396 4.26 -22.03 9.11
C PRO A 396 5.07 -23.11 9.85
N VAL A 397 5.47 -24.16 9.15
CA VAL A 397 6.42 -25.15 9.65
C VAL A 397 7.82 -24.60 9.42
N ARG A 398 8.36 -23.92 10.45
CA ARG A 398 9.66 -23.27 10.44
C ARG A 398 10.79 -24.28 10.20
N ASP A 399 11.86 -23.82 9.57
CA ASP A 399 13.12 -24.57 9.49
C ASP A 399 14.14 -23.97 10.48
N PRO A 400 14.49 -24.68 11.57
CA PRO A 400 15.42 -24.17 12.57
C PRO A 400 16.80 -23.78 12.02
N GLU A 401 17.22 -24.37 10.90
CA GLU A 401 18.50 -24.07 10.24
C GLU A 401 18.62 -22.61 9.80
N PHE A 402 17.50 -21.95 9.49
CA PHE A 402 17.46 -20.57 9.02
C PHE A 402 16.83 -19.60 10.03
N SER A 403 16.66 -20.05 11.28
CA SER A 403 16.18 -19.23 12.40
C SER A 403 17.27 -18.30 12.92
N THR A 404 16.90 -17.17 13.50
CA THR A 404 17.85 -16.23 14.13
C THR A 404 17.74 -16.31 15.64
N HIS A 405 18.84 -16.10 16.35
CA HIS A 405 18.84 -15.98 17.81
C HIS A 405 20.16 -15.35 18.30
N MET A 406 20.15 -14.87 19.55
CA MET A 406 21.35 -14.33 20.20
C MET A 406 22.54 -15.30 20.15
N ASP A 407 23.74 -14.73 20.02
CA ASP A 407 25.03 -15.43 19.97
C ASP A 407 25.19 -16.40 18.79
N HIS A 408 24.46 -16.15 17.70
CA HIS A 408 24.52 -16.94 16.46
C HIS A 408 24.36 -16.07 15.20
N GLU A 409 25.34 -16.18 14.31
CA GLU A 409 25.26 -15.63 12.95
C GLU A 409 24.61 -16.66 12.02
N ALA A 410 23.31 -16.49 11.78
CA ALA A 410 22.57 -17.31 10.82
C ALA A 410 22.90 -16.87 9.38
N LYS A 411 23.07 -17.82 8.47
CA LYS A 411 23.56 -17.57 7.09
C LYS A 411 22.63 -18.13 6.04
N GLY A 412 22.60 -17.48 4.88
CA GLY A 412 21.87 -17.99 3.70
C GLY A 412 20.35 -17.97 3.86
N ILE A 413 19.81 -17.09 4.71
CA ILE A 413 18.36 -16.99 4.95
C ILE A 413 17.70 -16.36 3.72
N CYS A 414 16.67 -17.02 3.22
CA CYS A 414 15.88 -16.60 2.07
C CYS A 414 14.38 -16.63 2.42
N PRO A 415 13.66 -15.50 2.33
CA PRO A 415 14.13 -14.17 1.89
C PRO A 415 15.05 -13.42 2.88
N SER A 416 15.71 -12.37 2.42
CA SER A 416 16.30 -11.35 3.31
C SER A 416 15.21 -10.52 3.99
N ALA A 417 15.59 -9.66 4.93
CA ALA A 417 14.67 -8.70 5.56
C ALA A 417 13.93 -7.81 4.55
N MET A 418 14.51 -7.52 3.37
CA MET A 418 13.82 -6.80 2.29
C MET A 418 12.64 -7.59 1.70
N GLY A 419 12.57 -8.89 1.99
CA GLY A 419 11.57 -9.85 1.54
C GLY A 419 11.70 -10.20 0.07
N TYR A 420 11.01 -11.26 -0.37
CA TYR A 420 10.83 -11.54 -1.81
C TYR A 420 9.74 -10.68 -2.45
N HIS A 421 8.98 -9.96 -1.62
CA HIS A 421 8.09 -8.91 -2.04
C HIS A 421 8.10 -7.79 -0.99
N ASN A 422 7.96 -6.53 -1.41
CA ASN A 422 7.97 -5.39 -0.51
C ASN A 422 6.75 -4.48 -0.75
N GLN A 423 6.94 -3.16 -0.82
CA GLN A 423 5.89 -2.15 -0.91
C GLN A 423 5.17 -2.08 -2.26
N GLY A 424 5.59 -2.79 -3.30
CA GLY A 424 4.95 -2.72 -4.62
C GLY A 424 3.44 -2.98 -4.57
N ILE A 425 2.66 -2.21 -5.34
CA ILE A 425 1.26 -2.55 -5.64
C ILE A 425 1.28 -3.38 -6.92
N GLU A 426 0.70 -4.56 -6.87
CA GLU A 426 0.68 -5.45 -8.02
C GLU A 426 -0.66 -5.45 -8.73
N SER A 427 -0.69 -6.09 -9.90
CA SER A 427 -1.86 -6.09 -10.77
C SER A 427 -2.48 -7.47 -10.94
N TYR A 428 -3.80 -7.49 -11.14
CA TYR A 428 -4.59 -8.70 -11.34
C TYR A 428 -5.45 -8.56 -12.59
N ASP A 429 -5.26 -9.44 -13.58
CA ASP A 429 -6.15 -9.52 -14.74
C ASP A 429 -7.30 -10.51 -14.42
N PRO A 430 -8.55 -10.03 -14.28
CA PRO A 430 -9.70 -10.87 -13.95
C PRO A 430 -10.09 -11.85 -15.06
N ASN A 431 -9.75 -11.55 -16.33
CA ASN A 431 -10.04 -12.42 -17.45
C ASN A 431 -9.11 -13.63 -17.48
N LYS A 432 -7.82 -13.39 -17.18
CA LYS A 432 -6.80 -14.46 -17.12
C LYS A 432 -6.73 -15.14 -15.75
N LYS A 433 -7.24 -14.49 -14.70
CA LYS A 433 -7.12 -14.91 -13.30
C LYS A 433 -5.65 -15.06 -12.88
N LEU A 434 -4.84 -14.08 -13.28
CA LEU A 434 -3.41 -14.03 -13.00
C LEU A 434 -3.07 -12.75 -12.25
N PHE A 435 -2.28 -12.93 -11.19
CA PHE A 435 -1.56 -11.85 -10.53
C PHE A 435 -0.20 -11.70 -11.20
N PHE A 436 0.16 -10.47 -11.56
CA PHE A 436 1.49 -10.12 -12.07
C PHE A 436 2.25 -9.43 -10.95
N MET A 437 3.37 -9.97 -10.52
CA MET A 437 4.08 -9.50 -9.32
C MET A 437 5.51 -9.11 -9.66
N GLY A 438 5.90 -7.89 -9.28
CA GLY A 438 7.29 -7.52 -9.10
C GLY A 438 7.84 -8.15 -7.83
N THR A 439 8.97 -8.85 -7.92
CA THR A 439 9.55 -9.58 -6.80
C THR A 439 11.02 -9.27 -6.64
N ASN A 440 11.51 -9.48 -5.43
CA ASN A 440 12.92 -9.43 -5.08
C ASN A 440 13.45 -10.86 -4.99
N HIS A 441 14.74 -11.03 -5.26
CA HIS A 441 15.45 -12.31 -5.11
C HIS A 441 16.71 -12.08 -4.28
N ILE A 442 16.52 -11.79 -2.99
CA ILE A 442 17.60 -11.34 -2.07
C ILE A 442 17.59 -12.22 -0.83
N CYS A 443 18.76 -12.69 -0.41
CA CYS A 443 18.96 -13.47 0.81
C CYS A 443 19.93 -12.73 1.76
N MET A 444 20.10 -13.23 2.98
CA MET A 444 20.91 -12.55 3.99
C MET A 444 21.64 -13.47 4.96
N ASP A 445 22.65 -12.89 5.58
CA ASP A 445 23.18 -13.31 6.88
C ASP A 445 22.68 -12.34 7.96
N TRP A 446 22.45 -12.84 9.17
CA TRP A 446 21.85 -12.08 10.27
C TRP A 446 22.42 -12.50 11.62
N GLU A 447 22.83 -11.52 12.42
CA GLU A 447 23.23 -11.72 13.82
C GLU A 447 22.58 -10.65 14.73
N PRO A 448 21.74 -11.04 15.71
CA PRO A 448 21.12 -10.10 16.63
C PRO A 448 22.06 -9.72 17.79
N PHE A 449 21.81 -8.55 18.40
CA PHE A 449 22.53 -8.07 19.58
C PHE A 449 21.60 -7.34 20.57
N MET A 450 21.98 -7.30 21.85
CA MET A 450 21.21 -6.63 22.90
C MET A 450 21.33 -5.11 22.81
N LEU A 451 20.21 -4.41 23.02
CA LEU A 451 20.18 -2.95 23.08
C LEU A 451 19.06 -2.44 24.01
N PRO A 452 19.22 -1.27 24.65
CA PRO A 452 18.14 -0.66 25.42
C PRO A 452 17.16 0.08 24.51
N TYR A 453 15.88 0.10 24.89
CA TYR A 453 14.90 1.00 24.28
C TYR A 453 15.06 2.44 24.82
N ARG A 454 15.02 3.42 23.92
CA ARG A 454 14.90 4.85 24.25
C ARG A 454 14.00 5.51 23.21
N ALA A 455 12.92 6.15 23.65
CA ALA A 455 12.00 6.85 22.75
C ALA A 455 12.74 7.85 21.84
N GLY A 456 12.43 7.83 20.54
CA GLY A 456 13.09 8.67 19.53
C GLY A 456 14.46 8.18 19.06
N GLN A 457 14.92 7.00 19.51
CA GLN A 457 16.13 6.34 19.03
C GLN A 457 15.78 5.04 18.29
N PHE A 458 16.67 4.59 17.41
CA PHE A 458 16.54 3.29 16.76
C PHE A 458 16.61 2.14 17.79
N PHE A 459 15.74 1.16 17.61
CA PHE A 459 15.54 -0.03 18.43
C PHE A 459 15.55 -1.30 17.55
N VAL A 460 16.58 -1.41 16.71
CA VAL A 460 16.77 -2.50 15.75
C VAL A 460 17.35 -3.75 16.43
N GLY A 461 18.64 -3.74 16.78
CA GLY A 461 19.28 -4.86 17.49
C GLY A 461 19.72 -6.04 16.61
N ALA A 462 20.11 -5.79 15.36
CA ALA A 462 20.72 -6.81 14.51
C ALA A 462 21.67 -6.19 13.48
N THR A 463 22.63 -6.98 13.03
CA THR A 463 23.55 -6.68 11.92
C THR A 463 23.23 -7.62 10.77
N LEU A 464 23.13 -7.07 9.55
CA LEU A 464 22.74 -7.83 8.36
C LEU A 464 23.78 -7.65 7.25
N ASN A 465 23.92 -8.68 6.44
CA ASN A 465 24.61 -8.62 5.15
C ASN A 465 23.71 -9.26 4.08
N MET A 466 23.37 -8.53 3.03
CA MET A 466 22.45 -9.01 1.99
C MET A 466 23.15 -9.22 0.65
N TYR A 467 22.64 -10.17 -0.12
CA TYR A 467 23.19 -10.56 -1.41
C TYR A 467 22.12 -11.19 -2.32
N PRO A 468 22.36 -11.30 -3.64
CA PRO A 468 21.47 -12.00 -4.55
C PRO A 468 21.17 -13.42 -4.08
N GLY A 469 19.92 -13.84 -4.21
CA GLY A 469 19.53 -15.21 -3.91
C GLY A 469 20.12 -16.23 -4.89
N PRO A 470 19.84 -17.54 -4.71
CA PRO A 470 20.53 -18.61 -5.43
C PRO A 470 20.45 -18.58 -6.97
N LYS A 471 19.55 -17.76 -7.56
CA LYS A 471 19.36 -17.62 -9.01
C LYS A 471 20.29 -16.57 -9.64
N GLY A 472 21.07 -15.84 -8.82
CA GLY A 472 22.13 -14.94 -9.28
C GLY A 472 21.67 -13.53 -9.70
N THR A 473 20.38 -13.23 -9.57
CA THR A 473 19.74 -11.93 -9.83
C THR A 473 19.11 -11.40 -8.55
N LEU A 474 18.76 -10.11 -8.53
CA LEU A 474 18.13 -9.46 -7.37
C LEU A 474 16.61 -9.28 -7.51
N GLY A 475 16.04 -9.54 -8.69
CA GLY A 475 14.61 -9.35 -8.93
C GLY A 475 14.05 -10.25 -10.00
N GLN A 476 12.72 -10.39 -9.99
CA GLN A 476 11.97 -11.16 -10.99
C GLN A 476 10.60 -10.50 -11.21
N VAL A 477 9.98 -10.76 -12.36
CA VAL A 477 8.54 -10.52 -12.57
C VAL A 477 7.88 -11.85 -12.85
N LYS A 478 6.76 -12.12 -12.16
CA LYS A 478 6.08 -13.43 -12.21
C LYS A 478 4.59 -13.27 -12.49
N ALA A 479 4.01 -14.20 -13.24
CA ALA A 479 2.56 -14.34 -13.36
C ALA A 479 2.08 -15.61 -12.67
N MET A 480 1.16 -15.48 -11.71
CA MET A 480 0.72 -16.58 -10.86
C MET A 480 -0.81 -16.63 -10.77
N ASN A 481 -1.38 -17.83 -10.84
CA ASN A 481 -2.74 -18.06 -10.37
C ASN A 481 -2.72 -18.29 -8.85
N SER A 482 -3.37 -17.42 -8.08
CA SER A 482 -3.29 -17.42 -6.61
C SER A 482 -4.08 -18.54 -5.94
N VAL A 483 -4.99 -19.22 -6.66
CA VAL A 483 -5.75 -20.36 -6.16
C VAL A 483 -4.98 -21.66 -6.38
N THR A 484 -4.35 -21.86 -7.54
CA THR A 484 -3.66 -23.12 -7.86
C THR A 484 -2.18 -23.12 -7.51
N GLY A 485 -1.58 -21.94 -7.32
CA GLY A 485 -0.14 -21.80 -7.10
C GLY A 485 0.70 -21.88 -8.37
N LYS A 486 0.07 -22.04 -9.53
CA LYS A 486 0.78 -22.21 -10.80
C LYS A 486 1.34 -20.87 -11.30
N PHE A 487 2.65 -20.85 -11.58
CA PHE A 487 3.28 -19.80 -12.36
C PHE A 487 3.08 -20.07 -13.85
N GLU A 488 2.54 -19.09 -14.58
CA GLU A 488 2.41 -19.18 -16.05
C GLU A 488 3.71 -18.78 -16.75
N TRP A 489 4.44 -17.82 -16.17
CA TRP A 489 5.77 -17.42 -16.61
C TRP A 489 6.51 -16.67 -15.50
N GLU A 490 7.83 -16.65 -15.61
CA GLU A 490 8.75 -15.94 -14.72
C GLU A 490 9.88 -15.35 -15.56
N ILE A 491 10.22 -14.08 -15.34
CA ILE A 491 11.38 -13.42 -15.96
C ILE A 491 12.32 -12.87 -14.89
N GLN A 492 13.61 -12.86 -15.22
CA GLN A 492 14.66 -12.37 -14.33
C GLN A 492 14.95 -10.89 -14.60
N GLU A 493 15.18 -10.12 -13.54
CA GLU A 493 15.60 -8.72 -13.59
C GLU A 493 16.90 -8.52 -12.83
N LYS A 494 17.74 -7.60 -13.32
CA LYS A 494 19.06 -7.35 -12.72
C LYS A 494 18.94 -6.91 -11.25
N PHE A 495 18.00 -6.02 -11.00
CA PHE A 495 17.69 -5.47 -9.68
C PHE A 495 16.27 -5.86 -9.26
N ALA A 496 16.00 -5.80 -7.96
CA ALA A 496 14.66 -5.97 -7.39
C ALA A 496 13.60 -5.13 -8.13
N VAL A 497 12.44 -5.72 -8.41
CA VAL A 497 11.31 -5.01 -9.03
C VAL A 497 10.46 -4.41 -7.92
N TRP A 498 10.89 -3.23 -7.45
CA TRP A 498 10.43 -2.65 -6.19
C TRP A 498 9.06 -1.95 -6.26
N GLY A 499 8.73 -1.38 -7.41
CA GLY A 499 7.65 -0.41 -7.56
C GLY A 499 6.25 -1.00 -7.78
N GLY A 500 6.17 -2.29 -8.09
CA GLY A 500 4.92 -2.95 -8.47
C GLY A 500 4.58 -2.87 -9.96
N THR A 501 3.39 -3.33 -10.32
CA THR A 501 2.97 -3.57 -11.71
C THR A 501 1.57 -3.02 -12.01
N THR A 502 1.29 -2.73 -13.28
CA THR A 502 -0.03 -2.29 -13.76
C THR A 502 -0.40 -3.07 -15.02
N ALA A 503 -1.52 -3.78 -14.99
CA ALA A 503 -1.98 -4.60 -16.11
C ALA A 503 -3.09 -3.90 -16.89
N THR A 504 -3.22 -4.21 -18.19
CA THR A 504 -4.31 -3.68 -19.02
C THR A 504 -4.96 -4.77 -19.87
N ALA A 505 -6.21 -4.55 -20.26
CA ALA A 505 -6.94 -5.40 -21.20
C ALA A 505 -6.28 -5.45 -22.61
N GLY A 506 -5.31 -4.56 -22.89
CA GLY A 506 -4.46 -4.61 -24.07
C GLY A 506 -3.41 -5.73 -24.06
N ASP A 507 -3.54 -6.73 -23.17
CA ASP A 507 -2.58 -7.82 -22.93
C ASP A 507 -1.18 -7.34 -22.46
N LEU A 508 -1.12 -6.24 -21.72
CA LEU A 508 0.15 -5.66 -21.25
C LEU A 508 0.28 -5.66 -19.73
N VAL A 509 1.52 -5.79 -19.26
CA VAL A 509 1.93 -5.52 -17.87
C VAL A 509 3.04 -4.48 -17.88
N PHE A 510 2.79 -3.30 -17.31
CA PHE A 510 3.76 -2.24 -17.15
C PHE A 510 4.41 -2.30 -15.76
N TYR A 511 5.70 -1.98 -15.67
CA TYR A 511 6.40 -1.82 -14.40
C TYR A 511 7.68 -0.98 -14.56
N GLY A 512 8.19 -0.48 -13.43
CA GLY A 512 9.45 0.26 -13.36
C GLY A 512 10.59 -0.58 -12.76
N THR A 513 11.83 -0.26 -13.13
CA THR A 513 13.04 -0.92 -12.62
C THR A 513 13.97 0.06 -11.91
N LEU A 514 14.76 -0.45 -10.96
CA LEU A 514 15.70 0.36 -10.17
C LEU A 514 16.83 0.98 -11.03
N ASP A 515 17.20 0.37 -12.15
CA ASP A 515 18.15 0.93 -13.13
C ASP A 515 17.52 2.00 -14.06
N GLY A 516 16.26 2.35 -13.80
CA GLY A 516 15.59 3.48 -14.44
C GLY A 516 15.05 3.16 -15.82
N HIS A 517 14.35 2.03 -15.94
CA HIS A 517 13.48 1.77 -17.07
C HIS A 517 12.02 1.72 -16.64
N ILE A 518 11.13 2.11 -17.54
CA ILE A 518 9.76 1.57 -17.57
C ILE A 518 9.72 0.52 -18.67
N LYS A 519 9.08 -0.61 -18.39
CA LYS A 519 8.97 -1.75 -19.31
C LYS A 519 7.51 -2.15 -19.49
N ALA A 520 7.20 -2.76 -20.63
CA ALA A 520 5.92 -3.40 -20.91
C ALA A 520 6.14 -4.84 -21.36
N LEU A 521 5.48 -5.79 -20.69
CA LEU A 521 5.51 -7.21 -21.04
C LEU A 521 4.19 -7.63 -21.68
N ASP A 522 4.25 -8.64 -22.54
CA ASP A 522 3.08 -9.42 -22.92
C ASP A 522 2.57 -10.22 -21.71
N SER A 523 1.36 -9.90 -21.25
CA SER A 523 0.74 -10.55 -20.09
C SER A 523 0.58 -12.07 -20.23
N ARG A 524 0.60 -12.60 -21.46
CA ARG A 524 0.36 -14.03 -21.74
C ARG A 524 1.61 -14.89 -21.56
N ASN A 525 2.80 -14.32 -21.70
CA ASN A 525 4.06 -15.08 -21.74
C ASN A 525 5.28 -14.36 -21.14
N GLY A 526 5.13 -13.14 -20.63
CA GLY A 526 6.20 -12.38 -19.98
C GLY A 526 7.22 -11.75 -20.94
N LYS A 527 7.04 -11.84 -22.25
CA LYS A 527 7.97 -11.27 -23.23
C LYS A 527 8.03 -9.75 -23.13
N GLU A 528 9.22 -9.17 -22.98
CA GLU A 528 9.45 -7.72 -23.09
C GLU A 528 9.10 -7.25 -24.51
N LEU A 529 8.09 -6.37 -24.62
CA LEU A 529 7.63 -5.81 -25.90
C LEU A 529 8.13 -4.38 -26.10
N TRP A 530 8.36 -3.66 -25.01
CA TRP A 530 8.81 -2.28 -25.03
C TRP A 530 9.55 -1.91 -23.74
N LYS A 531 10.51 -0.99 -23.85
CA LYS A 531 11.17 -0.35 -22.71
C LYS A 531 11.61 1.06 -23.06
N PHE A 532 11.73 1.90 -22.03
CA PHE A 532 12.25 3.26 -22.16
C PHE A 532 13.12 3.61 -20.96
N LYS A 533 14.28 4.26 -21.21
CA LYS A 533 15.20 4.72 -20.15
C LYS A 533 14.72 6.04 -19.56
N LEU A 534 14.31 5.99 -18.29
CA LEU A 534 13.94 7.14 -17.48
C LEU A 534 15.18 7.86 -16.90
N PRO A 535 15.03 9.13 -16.47
CA PRO A 535 16.13 9.89 -15.88
C PRO A 535 16.71 9.29 -14.59
N SER A 536 15.91 8.53 -13.83
CA SER A 536 16.30 7.89 -12.58
C SER A 536 15.58 6.54 -12.43
N GLY A 537 15.98 5.77 -11.41
CA GLY A 537 15.36 4.51 -11.04
C GLY A 537 13.91 4.69 -10.60
N VAL A 538 13.13 3.61 -10.66
CA VAL A 538 11.71 3.63 -10.31
C VAL A 538 11.46 2.77 -9.09
N ILE A 539 10.79 3.34 -8.10
CA ILE A 539 10.30 2.66 -6.89
C ILE A 539 8.78 2.84 -6.67
N GLY A 540 8.11 3.53 -7.59
CA GLY A 540 6.65 3.68 -7.64
C GLY A 540 6.02 2.80 -8.72
N HIS A 541 4.69 2.84 -8.82
CA HIS A 541 3.95 2.04 -9.79
C HIS A 541 3.51 2.87 -11.01
N PRO A 542 3.37 2.28 -12.20
CA PRO A 542 2.76 2.95 -13.34
C PRO A 542 1.27 3.19 -13.10
N ILE A 543 0.70 4.24 -13.68
CA ILE A 543 -0.75 4.42 -13.80
C ILE A 543 -1.11 4.53 -15.28
N THR A 544 -2.38 4.33 -15.63
CA THR A 544 -2.90 4.63 -16.97
C THR A 544 -4.23 5.36 -16.88
N PHE A 545 -4.47 6.28 -17.82
CA PHE A 545 -5.68 7.10 -17.84
C PHE A 545 -6.00 7.56 -19.26
N GLY A 546 -7.28 7.82 -19.52
CA GLY A 546 -7.78 8.46 -20.73
C GLY A 546 -7.86 9.99 -20.59
N HIS A 547 -7.45 10.72 -21.63
CA HIS A 547 -7.71 12.15 -21.75
C HIS A 547 -7.99 12.50 -23.20
N LYS A 548 -9.11 13.20 -23.47
CA LYS A 548 -9.55 13.58 -24.83
C LYS A 548 -9.50 12.43 -25.86
N GLY A 549 -9.92 11.23 -25.45
CA GLY A 549 -9.97 10.04 -26.32
C GLY A 549 -8.62 9.34 -26.56
N LYS A 550 -7.54 9.78 -25.90
CA LYS A 550 -6.22 9.16 -25.95
C LYS A 550 -5.87 8.53 -24.61
N GLN A 551 -5.27 7.34 -24.63
CA GLN A 551 -4.73 6.63 -23.49
C GLN A 551 -3.30 7.09 -23.22
N TYR A 552 -3.02 7.33 -21.95
CA TYR A 552 -1.71 7.70 -21.44
C TYR A 552 -1.26 6.69 -20.39
N VAL A 553 0.06 6.51 -20.27
CA VAL A 553 0.71 5.79 -19.18
C VAL A 553 1.64 6.78 -18.49
N ALA A 554 1.55 6.89 -17.17
CA ALA A 554 2.41 7.78 -16.38
C ALA A 554 3.14 6.99 -15.30
N ILE A 555 4.36 7.41 -14.98
CA ILE A 555 5.17 6.79 -13.93
C ILE A 555 6.09 7.84 -13.29
N TYR A 556 6.33 7.71 -11.99
CA TYR A 556 7.39 8.47 -11.34
C TYR A 556 8.78 7.95 -11.74
N TYR A 557 9.75 8.85 -11.73
CA TYR A 557 11.17 8.51 -11.65
C TYR A 557 11.81 9.23 -10.46
N GLY A 558 12.74 8.55 -9.79
CA GLY A 558 13.40 9.03 -8.58
C GLY A 558 13.74 7.85 -7.68
N VAL A 559 14.95 7.31 -7.85
CA VAL A 559 15.44 6.17 -7.07
C VAL A 559 15.65 6.56 -5.60
N GLY A 560 15.33 5.64 -4.71
CA GLY A 560 15.49 5.81 -3.27
C GLY A 560 14.83 4.64 -2.55
N GLY A 561 14.15 4.92 -1.44
CA GLY A 561 13.65 3.86 -0.57
C GLY A 561 14.80 2.99 -0.03
N TRP A 562 14.48 1.82 0.51
CA TRP A 562 15.49 0.92 1.07
C TRP A 562 16.57 0.48 0.05
N PRO A 563 16.26 0.08 -1.19
CA PRO A 563 17.29 -0.30 -2.18
C PRO A 563 18.26 0.82 -2.54
N GLY A 564 17.82 2.07 -2.41
CA GLY A 564 18.59 3.25 -2.81
C GLY A 564 19.45 3.87 -1.71
N VAL A 565 19.36 3.43 -0.45
CA VAL A 565 19.98 4.14 0.70
C VAL A 565 21.49 4.36 0.55
N GLY A 566 22.22 3.42 -0.05
CA GLY A 566 23.66 3.58 -0.32
C GLY A 566 23.96 4.75 -1.25
N LEU A 567 23.19 4.86 -2.33
CA LEU A 567 23.28 5.95 -3.29
C LEU A 567 22.78 7.28 -2.71
N VAL A 568 21.67 7.24 -1.97
CA VAL A 568 20.99 8.44 -1.45
C VAL A 568 21.76 9.13 -0.33
N PHE A 569 22.41 8.35 0.54
CA PHE A 569 23.09 8.85 1.74
C PHE A 569 24.61 8.67 1.70
N ASP A 570 25.18 8.33 0.53
CA ASP A 570 26.61 8.09 0.32
C ASP A 570 27.21 7.08 1.31
N LEU A 571 26.52 5.94 1.48
CA LEU A 571 26.97 4.86 2.35
C LEU A 571 27.77 3.83 1.56
N GLN A 572 28.91 3.43 2.11
CA GLN A 572 29.85 2.51 1.46
C GLN A 572 30.06 1.21 2.25
N ASP A 573 29.78 1.20 3.55
CA ASP A 573 29.84 -0.02 4.37
C ASP A 573 28.73 -0.99 3.93
N PRO A 574 29.05 -2.23 3.52
CA PRO A 574 28.06 -3.18 3.02
C PRO A 574 26.98 -3.56 4.03
N THR A 575 27.27 -3.43 5.33
CA THR A 575 26.31 -3.71 6.43
C THR A 575 25.46 -2.49 6.78
N ALA A 576 25.85 -1.29 6.36
CA ALA A 576 25.07 -0.07 6.56
C ALA A 576 23.74 -0.10 5.78
N GLY A 577 22.82 0.79 6.16
CA GLY A 577 21.48 0.79 5.57
C GLY A 577 20.73 -0.53 5.81
N LEU A 578 20.93 -1.12 6.99
CA LEU A 578 20.34 -2.41 7.40
C LEU A 578 20.72 -3.55 6.42
N GLY A 579 21.97 -3.59 5.95
CA GLY A 579 22.49 -4.61 5.04
C GLY A 579 22.21 -4.40 3.55
N ALA A 580 21.42 -3.39 3.16
CA ALA A 580 21.05 -3.17 1.76
C ALA A 580 22.19 -2.61 0.89
N VAL A 581 23.13 -1.87 1.48
CA VAL A 581 24.23 -1.22 0.74
C VAL A 581 25.07 -2.25 -0.01
N GLY A 582 25.40 -3.38 0.62
CA GLY A 582 26.14 -4.47 -0.01
C GLY A 582 25.41 -5.09 -1.20
N ALA A 583 24.11 -5.38 -1.05
CA ALA A 583 23.29 -5.99 -2.10
C ALA A 583 23.12 -5.08 -3.33
N PHE A 584 23.02 -3.77 -3.13
CA PHE A 584 22.75 -2.79 -4.19
C PHE A 584 23.96 -1.92 -4.56
N LYS A 585 25.18 -2.32 -4.20
CA LYS A 585 26.42 -1.56 -4.51
C LYS A 585 26.56 -1.18 -5.99
N GLU A 586 26.07 -2.01 -6.89
CA GLU A 586 26.16 -1.79 -8.34
C GLU A 586 25.12 -0.78 -8.86
N LEU A 587 24.11 -0.41 -8.07
CA LEU A 587 22.97 0.40 -8.51
C LEU A 587 23.42 1.79 -9.01
N ALA A 588 24.39 2.40 -8.32
CA ALA A 588 24.92 3.73 -8.67
C ALA A 588 25.62 3.79 -10.04
N HIS A 589 25.98 2.65 -10.62
CA HIS A 589 26.52 2.58 -11.99
C HIS A 589 25.45 2.73 -13.08
N TYR A 590 24.17 2.57 -12.73
CA TYR A 590 23.06 2.58 -13.70
C TYR A 590 22.12 3.77 -13.56
N THR A 591 22.10 4.39 -12.38
CA THR A 591 21.15 5.45 -12.06
C THR A 591 21.74 6.44 -11.06
N GLN A 592 21.10 7.60 -10.95
CA GLN A 592 21.34 8.64 -9.96
C GLN A 592 20.01 9.09 -9.38
N GLN A 593 20.02 9.89 -8.31
CA GLN A 593 18.79 10.48 -7.80
C GLN A 593 18.07 11.30 -8.88
N GLY A 594 16.76 11.43 -8.74
CA GLY A 594 15.92 12.26 -9.57
C GLY A 594 14.56 12.47 -8.91
N GLY A 595 13.68 13.18 -9.59
CA GLY A 595 12.31 13.38 -9.13
C GLY A 595 11.44 13.98 -10.22
N GLY A 596 10.41 13.25 -10.62
CA GLY A 596 9.47 13.71 -11.63
C GLY A 596 8.52 12.64 -12.11
N VAL A 597 7.56 13.05 -12.94
CA VAL A 597 6.64 12.20 -13.67
C VAL A 597 7.05 12.19 -15.14
N MET A 598 7.05 11.02 -15.76
CA MET A 598 7.12 10.86 -17.21
C MET A 598 5.79 10.33 -17.70
N VAL A 599 5.24 10.93 -18.77
CA VAL A 599 3.96 10.52 -19.36
C VAL A 599 4.17 10.08 -20.81
N PHE A 600 3.57 8.96 -21.16
CA PHE A 600 3.71 8.28 -22.44
C PHE A 600 2.36 8.12 -23.13
N ALA A 601 2.35 8.13 -24.46
CA ALA A 601 1.21 7.72 -25.28
C ALA A 601 1.68 7.24 -26.65
N LEU A 602 0.79 6.66 -27.46
CA LEU A 602 1.12 6.31 -28.85
C LEU A 602 1.46 7.58 -29.63
N GLY A 603 2.52 7.52 -30.45
CA GLY A 603 2.83 8.56 -31.43
C GLY A 603 1.65 8.80 -32.38
N TYR A 604 1.55 10.02 -32.93
CA TYR A 604 0.57 10.35 -33.97
C TYR A 604 0.88 9.65 -35.30
#